data_AF-A0A2R6QEH5-F1
#
_entry.id   AF-A0A2R6QEH5-F1
#
_cell.length_a   1.000
_cell.length_b   1.000
_cell.length_c   1.000
_cell.angle_alpha   90.00
_cell.angle_beta   90.00
_cell.angle_gamma   90.00
#
_symmetry.space_group_name_H-M   'P 1'
#
loop_
_entity.id
_entity.type
_entity.pdbx_description
1 polymer ?
#
loop_
_entity_poly.entity_id
_entity_poly.type
_entity_poly.pdbx_seq_one_letter_code
_entity_poly.pdbx_strand_id
1 'polypeptide(L)'
;MLGPLQELANAVDPERIRVLTVPYANKRLQMSHGIKNVTTDIIVFADDDAIWPPTLLPYVLACFEDQKVGGVGTSQRVQPCGDGMTVWEVLAAFRLSIRNIEISASTHIDGGLPCLSGRTAAYRTVILKDPEFLHGFTHDFWLGKYQLNSGDDKFLTRWMVSHGWSTYVQVCKEAELLSTMKPNWRFLKQVLRWTRNTWRSDMRSLFMERHVWTSHPYVAYTMVDKLINPFTLLVGPCLVSYIIYKSTIPIEKGGYHLPWWNVVISYFVWLLATRTAKLLPHLWYRPQDIIHIPAFILFGYYFAIMKVYALLTLHETGWGTRAGIGDPTAATAALDKGGPSDEKLEPAQTAPRYPVNTGYQQPALEMQEGYAR
;
A
#
# COMPACT_ATOMS: atom_id res chain seq x y z
N MET A 1 -8.19 -0.32 -27.04
CA MET A 1 -7.41 0.76 -26.38
C MET A 1 -5.96 0.88 -26.87
N LEU A 2 -5.41 -0.03 -27.70
CA LEU A 2 -4.00 0.03 -28.11
C LEU A 2 -3.62 1.32 -28.86
N GLY A 3 -4.43 1.75 -29.85
CA GLY A 3 -4.14 2.91 -30.71
C GLY A 3 -3.82 4.19 -29.92
N PRO A 4 -4.76 4.72 -29.10
CA PRO A 4 -4.52 5.95 -28.34
C PRO A 4 -3.33 5.87 -27.38
N LEU A 5 -3.07 4.70 -26.78
CA LEU A 5 -1.92 4.51 -25.89
C LEU A 5 -0.60 4.50 -26.66
N GLN A 6 -0.57 3.91 -27.84
CA GLN A 6 0.62 3.90 -28.70
C GLN A 6 0.92 5.30 -29.25
N GLU A 7 -0.11 6.06 -29.63
CA GLU A 7 0.06 7.47 -30.04
C GLU A 7 0.67 8.31 -28.92
N LEU A 8 0.18 8.16 -27.69
CA LEU A 8 0.75 8.84 -26.53
C LEU A 8 2.20 8.41 -26.25
N ALA A 9 2.50 7.11 -26.31
CA ALA A 9 3.86 6.60 -26.14
C ALA A 9 4.82 7.18 -27.19
N ASN A 10 4.40 7.20 -28.46
CA ASN A 10 5.18 7.74 -29.57
C ASN A 10 5.41 9.26 -29.44
N ALA A 11 4.45 9.99 -28.86
CA ALA A 11 4.57 11.43 -28.64
C ALA A 11 5.57 11.77 -27.51
N VAL A 12 5.81 10.85 -26.57
CA VAL A 12 6.77 11.05 -25.48
C VAL A 12 8.16 10.57 -25.86
N ASP A 13 8.30 9.30 -26.25
CA ASP A 13 9.56 8.70 -26.68
C ASP A 13 9.29 7.39 -27.47
N PRO A 14 9.28 7.43 -28.81
CA PRO A 14 8.94 6.27 -29.64
C PRO A 14 10.02 5.18 -29.63
N GLU A 15 11.25 5.49 -29.19
CA GLU A 15 12.35 4.53 -29.16
C GLU A 15 12.36 3.73 -27.85
N ARG A 16 12.10 4.39 -26.72
CA ARG A 16 12.20 3.79 -25.39
C ARG A 16 10.88 3.27 -24.84
N ILE A 17 9.74 3.82 -25.25
CA ILE A 17 8.43 3.45 -24.70
C ILE A 17 7.72 2.47 -25.63
N ARG A 18 7.44 1.28 -25.12
CA ARG A 18 6.73 0.22 -25.84
C ARG A 18 5.41 -0.08 -25.15
N VAL A 19 4.31 -0.13 -25.92
CA VAL A 19 2.99 -0.51 -25.40
C VAL A 19 2.73 -1.97 -25.69
N LEU A 20 2.38 -2.72 -24.64
CA LEU A 20 2.00 -4.13 -24.73
C LEU A 20 0.59 -4.30 -24.19
N THR A 21 -0.17 -5.22 -24.77
CA THR A 21 -1.54 -5.51 -24.36
C THR A 21 -1.76 -6.99 -24.16
N VAL A 22 -2.67 -7.33 -23.25
CA VAL A 22 -3.19 -8.68 -23.07
C VAL A 22 -4.69 -8.69 -23.41
N PRO A 23 -5.27 -9.84 -23.79
CA PRO A 23 -6.67 -9.92 -24.19
C PRO A 23 -7.68 -9.56 -23.08
N TYR A 24 -7.32 -9.80 -21.82
CA TYR A 24 -8.21 -9.62 -20.67
C TYR A 24 -7.65 -8.61 -19.68
N ALA A 25 -8.52 -7.73 -19.15
CA ALA A 25 -8.16 -6.81 -18.09
C ALA A 25 -7.82 -7.59 -16.80
N ASN A 26 -6.54 -7.77 -16.53
CA ASN A 26 -6.01 -8.42 -15.34
C ASN A 26 -4.59 -7.90 -15.06
N LYS A 27 -4.39 -7.24 -13.92
CA LYS A 27 -3.11 -6.60 -13.58
C LYS A 27 -1.96 -7.62 -13.55
N ARG A 28 -2.17 -8.81 -12.99
CA ARG A 28 -1.11 -9.83 -12.88
C ARG A 28 -0.74 -10.42 -14.25
N LEU A 29 -1.71 -10.62 -15.15
CA LEU A 29 -1.44 -11.03 -16.53
C LEU A 29 -0.69 -9.95 -17.30
N GLN A 30 -1.09 -8.69 -17.16
CA GLN A 30 -0.41 -7.54 -17.76
C GLN A 30 1.04 -7.43 -17.28
N MET A 31 1.27 -7.52 -15.97
CA MET A 31 2.60 -7.53 -15.38
C MET A 31 3.44 -8.72 -15.88
N SER A 32 2.87 -9.93 -15.91
CA SER A 32 3.56 -11.13 -16.41
C SER A 32 3.97 -11.00 -17.87
N HIS A 33 3.10 -10.41 -18.70
CA HIS A 33 3.41 -10.13 -20.10
C HIS A 33 4.55 -9.09 -20.23
N GLY A 34 4.53 -8.05 -19.39
CA GLY A 34 5.61 -7.07 -19.30
C GLY A 34 6.94 -7.70 -18.89
N ILE A 35 6.96 -8.48 -17.79
CA ILE A 35 8.15 -9.16 -17.26
C ILE A 35 8.86 -10.00 -18.34
N LYS A 36 8.10 -10.75 -19.13
CA LYS A 36 8.65 -11.60 -20.22
C LYS A 36 9.38 -10.79 -21.30
N ASN A 37 9.03 -9.52 -21.47
CA ASN A 37 9.59 -8.63 -22.49
C ASN A 37 10.73 -7.74 -21.98
N VAL A 38 11.04 -7.75 -20.67
CA VAL A 38 12.14 -6.95 -20.11
C VAL A 38 13.48 -7.62 -20.42
N THR A 39 14.50 -6.84 -20.74
CA THR A 39 15.85 -7.32 -21.06
C THR A 39 16.92 -6.88 -20.06
N THR A 40 16.60 -5.96 -19.15
CA THR A 40 17.50 -5.43 -18.12
C THR A 40 17.58 -6.33 -16.90
N ASP A 41 18.61 -6.16 -16.08
CA ASP A 41 18.82 -6.95 -14.85
C ASP A 41 17.88 -6.59 -13.71
N ILE A 42 17.32 -5.37 -13.73
CA ILE A 42 16.34 -4.87 -12.77
C ILE A 42 15.05 -4.50 -13.50
N ILE A 43 13.92 -4.92 -12.92
CA ILE A 43 12.57 -4.51 -13.30
C ILE A 43 12.06 -3.51 -12.26
N VAL A 44 11.54 -2.37 -12.69
CA VAL A 44 10.84 -1.42 -11.82
C VAL A 44 9.38 -1.32 -12.24
N PHE A 45 8.48 -1.65 -11.31
CA PHE A 45 7.05 -1.43 -11.50
C PHE A 45 6.67 -0.04 -11.00
N ALA A 46 5.76 0.63 -11.72
CA ALA A 46 5.15 1.89 -11.33
C ALA A 46 3.64 1.83 -11.61
N ASP A 47 2.81 2.23 -10.64
CA ASP A 47 1.40 2.51 -10.91
C ASP A 47 1.26 3.83 -11.69
N ASP A 48 0.14 4.01 -12.38
CA ASP A 48 -0.16 5.19 -13.21
C ASP A 48 -0.32 6.50 -12.41
N ASP A 49 -0.48 6.39 -11.10
CA ASP A 49 -0.56 7.51 -10.17
C ASP A 49 0.72 7.75 -9.36
N ALA A 50 1.83 7.07 -9.70
CA ALA A 50 3.13 7.24 -9.05
C ALA A 50 3.95 8.34 -9.74
N ILE A 51 4.40 9.32 -8.95
CA ILE A 51 5.18 10.46 -9.39
C ILE A 51 6.56 10.36 -8.74
N TRP A 52 7.58 10.16 -9.57
CA TRP A 52 8.95 9.98 -9.11
C TRP A 52 9.71 11.30 -9.06
N PRO A 53 10.49 11.58 -8.00
CA PRO A 53 11.54 12.57 -8.08
C PRO A 53 12.62 12.07 -9.06
N PRO A 54 13.37 12.98 -9.72
CA PRO A 54 14.41 12.60 -10.68
C PRO A 54 15.54 11.77 -10.05
N THR A 55 15.69 11.85 -8.72
CA THR A 55 16.68 11.12 -7.93
C THR A 55 16.25 9.70 -7.54
N LEU A 56 15.00 9.29 -7.78
CA LEU A 56 14.46 8.04 -7.23
C LEU A 56 15.25 6.81 -7.69
N LEU A 57 15.48 6.69 -9.01
CA LEU A 57 16.09 5.50 -9.58
C LEU A 57 17.52 5.24 -9.07
N PRO A 58 18.46 6.21 -9.08
CA PRO A 58 19.80 6.00 -8.50
C PRO A 58 19.78 5.47 -7.07
N TYR A 59 18.92 6.03 -6.20
CA TYR A 59 18.83 5.63 -4.79
C TYR A 59 18.22 4.24 -4.61
N VAL A 60 17.22 3.89 -5.43
CA VAL A 60 16.63 2.54 -5.44
C VAL A 60 17.64 1.51 -5.96
N LEU A 61 18.37 1.85 -7.02
CA LEU A 61 19.35 0.96 -7.65
C LEU A 61 20.54 0.66 -6.74
N ALA A 62 20.99 1.65 -5.95
CA ALA A 62 22.09 1.46 -5.00
C ALA A 62 21.87 0.32 -4.01
N CYS A 63 20.62 -0.02 -3.68
CA CYS A 63 20.32 -1.14 -2.79
C CYS A 63 20.64 -2.51 -3.40
N PHE A 64 20.76 -2.61 -4.74
CA PHE A 64 21.08 -3.86 -5.43
C PHE A 64 22.58 -4.15 -5.53
N GLU A 65 23.44 -3.29 -4.96
CA GLU A 65 24.86 -3.63 -4.74
C GLU A 65 24.98 -4.88 -3.84
N ASP A 66 24.08 -5.04 -2.87
CA ASP A 66 23.94 -6.30 -2.15
C ASP A 66 23.20 -7.34 -3.02
N GLN A 67 23.93 -8.40 -3.39
CA GLN A 67 23.43 -9.49 -4.21
C GLN A 67 22.24 -10.23 -3.57
N LYS A 68 22.08 -10.17 -2.24
CA LYS A 68 20.94 -10.79 -1.53
C LYS A 68 19.64 -9.99 -1.65
N VAL A 69 19.71 -8.70 -1.96
CA VAL A 69 18.52 -7.85 -2.09
C VAL A 69 17.79 -8.20 -3.38
N GLY A 70 16.62 -8.81 -3.26
CA GLY A 70 15.77 -9.20 -4.39
C GLY A 70 14.70 -8.17 -4.75
N GLY A 71 14.28 -7.34 -3.78
CA GLY A 71 13.25 -6.33 -3.99
C GLY A 71 13.45 -5.06 -3.15
N VAL A 72 13.19 -3.90 -3.75
CA VAL A 72 13.41 -2.58 -3.14
C VAL A 72 12.16 -1.72 -3.32
N GLY A 73 11.66 -1.17 -2.22
CA GLY A 73 10.58 -0.19 -2.21
C GLY A 73 11.05 1.18 -1.73
N THR A 74 10.13 2.13 -1.63
CA THR A 74 10.43 3.47 -1.15
C THR A 74 9.39 4.02 -0.17
N SER A 75 9.77 5.07 0.56
CA SER A 75 8.83 5.91 1.30
C SER A 75 7.91 6.69 0.36
N GLN A 76 6.72 7.02 0.84
CA GLN A 76 5.66 7.56 0.00
C GLN A 76 4.96 8.73 0.66
N ARG A 77 4.51 9.69 -0.15
CA ARG A 77 3.71 10.83 0.30
C ARG A 77 2.52 11.05 -0.62
N VAL A 78 1.43 11.59 -0.06
CA VAL A 78 0.24 11.91 -0.85
C VAL A 78 0.47 13.20 -1.62
N GLN A 79 0.23 13.15 -2.93
CA GLN A 79 0.08 14.32 -3.78
C GLN A 79 -1.40 14.71 -3.82
N PRO A 80 -1.76 15.95 -3.44
CA PRO A 80 -3.12 16.45 -3.59
C PRO A 80 -3.56 16.42 -5.06
N CYS A 81 -4.81 16.01 -5.30
CA CYS A 81 -5.43 16.07 -6.63
C CYS A 81 -5.79 17.51 -7.04
N GLY A 82 -6.03 18.41 -6.08
CA GLY A 82 -6.34 19.82 -6.32
C GLY A 82 -5.42 20.77 -5.53
N ASP A 83 -5.86 22.00 -5.30
CA ASP A 83 -5.07 23.03 -4.61
C ASP A 83 -4.74 22.68 -3.14
N GLY A 84 -5.54 21.80 -2.54
CA GLY A 84 -5.34 21.30 -1.19
C GLY A 84 -5.81 19.85 -1.03
N MET A 85 -5.44 19.23 0.09
CA MET A 85 -5.93 17.89 0.41
C MET A 85 -7.36 17.96 0.93
N THR A 86 -8.23 17.14 0.37
CA THR A 86 -9.53 16.81 0.98
C THR A 86 -9.33 16.03 2.28
N VAL A 87 -10.37 15.95 3.12
CA VAL A 87 -10.34 15.10 4.32
C VAL A 87 -9.97 13.64 3.99
N TRP A 88 -10.39 13.12 2.84
CA TRP A 88 -10.08 11.76 2.40
C TRP A 88 -8.58 11.58 2.10
N GLU A 89 -7.97 12.56 1.44
CA GLU A 89 -6.53 12.57 1.16
C GLU A 89 -5.72 12.76 2.43
N VAL A 90 -6.16 13.60 3.37
CA VAL A 90 -5.49 13.74 4.68
C VAL A 90 -5.55 12.42 5.47
N LEU A 91 -6.70 11.75 5.51
CA LEU A 91 -6.82 10.43 6.14
C LEU A 91 -5.92 9.38 5.48
N ALA A 92 -5.77 9.43 4.15
CA ALA A 92 -4.83 8.59 3.43
C ALA A 92 -3.37 8.93 3.78
N ALA A 93 -3.03 10.22 3.86
CA ALA A 93 -1.69 10.70 4.18
C ALA A 93 -1.28 10.32 5.61
N PHE A 94 -2.15 10.48 6.60
CA PHE A 94 -1.93 10.00 7.97
C PHE A 94 -1.57 8.52 8.02
N ARG A 95 -2.32 7.69 7.29
CA ARG A 95 -2.05 6.26 7.23
C ARG A 95 -0.75 5.92 6.52
N LEU A 96 -0.41 6.67 5.49
CA LEU A 96 0.82 6.49 4.74
C LEU A 96 2.04 6.88 5.59
N SER A 97 1.95 7.97 6.34
CA SER A 97 2.98 8.40 7.29
C SER A 97 3.21 7.36 8.39
N ILE A 98 2.14 6.81 8.98
CA ILE A 98 2.25 5.69 9.94
C ILE A 98 2.92 4.48 9.27
N ARG A 99 2.50 4.12 8.05
CA ARG A 99 3.12 3.02 7.30
C ARG A 99 4.60 3.25 7.05
N ASN A 100 5.02 4.46 6.67
CA ASN A 100 6.43 4.78 6.42
C ASN A 100 7.29 4.56 7.67
N ILE A 101 6.79 4.92 8.84
CA ILE A 101 7.47 4.65 10.12
C ILE A 101 7.57 3.15 10.36
N GLU A 102 6.47 2.41 10.20
CA GLU A 102 6.43 0.97 10.44
C GLU A 102 7.38 0.20 9.52
N ILE A 103 7.37 0.48 8.21
CA ILE A 103 8.25 -0.21 7.24
C ILE A 103 9.71 0.20 7.39
N SER A 104 9.98 1.45 7.78
CA SER A 104 11.33 1.93 8.09
C SER A 104 11.88 1.16 9.28
N ALA A 105 11.09 1.06 10.36
CA ALA A 105 11.46 0.31 11.55
C ALA A 105 11.69 -1.18 11.24
N SER A 106 10.77 -1.85 10.57
CA SER A 106 10.92 -3.29 10.30
C SER A 106 12.11 -3.59 9.38
N THR A 107 12.32 -2.78 8.34
CA THR A 107 13.49 -2.89 7.45
C THR A 107 14.80 -2.84 8.23
N HIS A 108 14.93 -1.96 9.23
CA HIS A 108 16.18 -1.82 9.99
C HIS A 108 16.29 -2.79 11.18
N ILE A 109 15.18 -3.31 11.70
CA ILE A 109 15.18 -4.25 12.84
C ILE A 109 15.51 -5.67 12.37
N ASP A 110 14.83 -6.18 11.35
CA ASP A 110 14.99 -7.57 10.90
C ASP A 110 15.06 -7.72 9.37
N GLY A 111 15.19 -6.63 8.61
CA GLY A 111 15.29 -6.67 7.15
C GLY A 111 13.99 -7.04 6.44
N GLY A 112 12.89 -7.20 7.20
CA GLY A 112 11.62 -7.66 6.66
C GLY A 112 10.58 -6.57 6.57
N LEU A 113 9.51 -6.87 5.84
CA LEU A 113 8.31 -6.07 5.81
C LEU A 113 7.11 -6.86 5.28
N PRO A 114 5.88 -6.51 5.66
CA PRO A 114 4.69 -7.27 5.26
C PRO A 114 4.25 -7.00 3.82
N CYS A 115 4.74 -5.93 3.18
CA CYS A 115 4.37 -5.53 1.82
C CYS A 115 5.28 -4.42 1.25
N LEU A 116 6.07 -4.73 0.21
CA LEU A 116 6.59 -3.72 -0.70
C LEU A 116 5.38 -3.12 -1.42
N SER A 117 5.30 -1.80 -1.57
CA SER A 117 4.07 -1.20 -2.11
C SER A 117 4.05 -1.32 -3.63
N GLY A 118 2.89 -1.70 -4.19
CA GLY A 118 2.70 -1.75 -5.63
C GLY A 118 2.80 -0.43 -6.38
N ARG A 119 2.78 0.73 -5.68
CA ARG A 119 2.93 2.06 -6.32
C ARG A 119 4.25 2.20 -7.05
N THR A 120 5.33 1.77 -6.40
CA THR A 120 6.65 1.65 -7.01
C THR A 120 7.47 0.65 -6.23
N ALA A 121 8.01 -0.34 -6.94
CA ALA A 121 8.96 -1.30 -6.39
C ALA A 121 9.86 -1.85 -7.50
N ALA A 122 11.13 -2.00 -7.19
CA ALA A 122 12.14 -2.59 -8.06
C ALA A 122 12.46 -4.02 -7.62
N TYR A 123 12.78 -4.88 -8.58
CA TYR A 123 13.11 -6.28 -8.33
C TYR A 123 14.20 -6.76 -9.29
N ARG A 124 14.99 -7.75 -8.87
CA ARG A 124 15.90 -8.44 -9.79
C ARG A 124 15.09 -9.21 -10.84
N THR A 125 15.43 -8.99 -12.11
CA THR A 125 14.75 -9.62 -13.24
C THR A 125 14.83 -11.15 -13.20
N VAL A 126 15.96 -11.69 -12.75
CA VAL A 126 16.16 -13.15 -12.63
C VAL A 126 15.10 -13.81 -11.76
N ILE A 127 14.63 -13.14 -10.72
CA ILE A 127 13.60 -13.66 -9.81
C ILE A 127 12.24 -13.67 -10.50
N LEU A 128 11.91 -12.58 -11.22
CA LEU A 128 10.59 -12.43 -11.83
C LEU A 128 10.43 -13.22 -13.13
N LYS A 129 11.54 -13.53 -13.81
CA LYS A 129 11.55 -14.36 -15.02
C LYS A 129 11.54 -15.86 -14.72
N ASP A 130 11.68 -16.26 -13.46
CA ASP A 130 11.55 -17.65 -13.06
C ASP A 130 10.19 -18.21 -13.51
N PRO A 131 10.14 -19.34 -14.24
CA PRO A 131 8.90 -19.97 -14.67
C PRO A 131 7.96 -20.31 -13.50
N GLU A 132 8.48 -20.72 -12.35
CA GLU A 132 7.71 -21.02 -11.16
C GLU A 132 7.11 -19.75 -10.56
N PHE A 133 7.87 -18.64 -10.56
CA PHE A 133 7.35 -17.33 -10.15
C PHE A 133 6.18 -16.92 -11.05
N LEU A 134 6.36 -16.94 -12.38
CA LEU A 134 5.33 -16.50 -13.32
C LEU A 134 4.07 -17.35 -13.22
N HIS A 135 4.23 -18.67 -13.05
CA HIS A 135 3.12 -19.58 -12.84
C HIS A 135 2.40 -19.26 -11.52
N GLY A 136 3.11 -19.21 -10.40
CA GLY A 136 2.54 -18.93 -9.08
C GLY A 136 1.88 -17.55 -8.99
N PHE A 137 2.47 -16.54 -9.63
CA PHE A 137 1.95 -15.17 -9.64
C PHE A 137 0.59 -15.07 -10.35
N THR A 138 0.41 -15.83 -11.43
CA THR A 138 -0.83 -15.85 -12.23
C THR A 138 -1.87 -16.85 -11.73
N HIS A 139 -1.45 -17.87 -10.99
CA HIS A 139 -2.28 -18.95 -10.46
C HIS A 139 -2.34 -18.92 -8.93
N ASP A 140 -2.44 -17.72 -8.35
CA ASP A 140 -2.57 -17.53 -6.91
C ASP A 140 -4.05 -17.58 -6.49
N PHE A 141 -4.41 -18.58 -5.67
CA PHE A 141 -5.78 -18.80 -5.22
C PHE A 141 -5.90 -18.68 -3.70
N TRP A 142 -6.85 -17.88 -3.23
CA TRP A 142 -7.26 -17.90 -1.83
C TRP A 142 -8.10 -19.15 -1.55
N LEU A 143 -7.66 -19.95 -0.55
CA LEU A 143 -8.24 -21.25 -0.19
C LEU A 143 -8.40 -22.20 -1.39
N GLY A 144 -7.49 -22.14 -2.37
CA GLY A 144 -7.50 -23.00 -3.56
C GLY A 144 -8.68 -22.76 -4.52
N LYS A 145 -9.57 -21.80 -4.22
CA LYS A 145 -10.83 -21.58 -4.96
C LYS A 145 -10.92 -20.21 -5.59
N TYR A 146 -10.52 -19.16 -4.87
CA TYR A 146 -10.77 -17.78 -5.29
C TYR A 146 -9.50 -17.17 -5.89
N GLN A 147 -9.45 -17.03 -7.22
CA GLN A 147 -8.29 -16.46 -7.89
C GLN A 147 -8.06 -15.00 -7.46
N LEU A 148 -6.81 -14.68 -7.13
CA LEU A 148 -6.41 -13.37 -6.62
C LEU A 148 -5.90 -12.47 -7.75
N ASN A 149 -6.80 -11.60 -8.21
CA ASN A 149 -6.50 -10.60 -9.25
C ASN A 149 -5.94 -9.27 -8.71
N SER A 150 -5.81 -9.15 -7.39
CA SER A 150 -5.22 -7.99 -6.73
C SER A 150 -4.25 -8.44 -5.63
N GLY A 151 -3.45 -7.52 -5.10
CA GLY A 151 -2.41 -7.86 -4.12
C GLY A 151 -1.20 -8.52 -4.77
N ASP A 152 -0.90 -8.11 -6.00
CA ASP A 152 0.34 -8.38 -6.72
C ASP A 152 1.58 -8.09 -5.86
N ASP A 153 1.57 -6.96 -5.18
CA ASP A 153 2.64 -6.48 -4.32
C ASP A 153 2.87 -7.36 -3.08
N LYS A 154 1.78 -7.81 -2.45
CA LYS A 154 1.79 -8.79 -1.37
C LYS A 154 2.31 -10.16 -1.84
N PHE A 155 1.94 -10.62 -3.03
CA PHE A 155 2.49 -11.87 -3.58
C PHE A 155 4.00 -11.75 -3.79
N LEU A 156 4.45 -10.70 -4.50
CA LEU A 156 5.86 -10.42 -4.75
C LEU A 156 6.67 -10.41 -3.44
N THR A 157 6.17 -9.72 -2.41
CA THR A 157 6.84 -9.64 -1.12
C THR A 157 6.96 -11.01 -0.44
N ARG A 158 5.88 -11.80 -0.41
CA ARG A 158 5.92 -13.15 0.18
C ARG A 158 6.85 -14.08 -0.60
N TRP A 159 6.89 -13.96 -1.92
CA TRP A 159 7.81 -14.72 -2.76
C TRP A 159 9.27 -14.45 -2.40
N MET A 160 9.64 -13.18 -2.16
CA MET A 160 11.00 -12.85 -1.70
C MET A 160 11.32 -13.58 -0.39
N VAL A 161 10.43 -13.47 0.59
CA VAL A 161 10.62 -14.08 1.92
C VAL A 161 10.73 -15.61 1.85
N SER A 162 9.86 -16.28 1.06
CA SER A 162 9.86 -17.74 0.97
C SER A 162 11.06 -18.31 0.22
N HIS A 163 11.67 -17.53 -0.68
CA HIS A 163 12.83 -17.95 -1.48
C HIS A 163 14.17 -17.36 -0.98
N GLY A 164 14.19 -16.81 0.24
CA GLY A 164 15.41 -16.36 0.90
C GLY A 164 16.00 -15.06 0.36
N TRP A 165 15.24 -14.29 -0.43
CA TRP A 165 15.65 -12.97 -0.90
C TRP A 165 15.39 -11.90 0.16
N SER A 166 16.34 -10.99 0.33
CA SER A 166 16.17 -9.82 1.20
C SER A 166 15.34 -8.75 0.50
N THR A 167 14.58 -8.00 1.29
CA THR A 167 13.88 -6.80 0.82
C THR A 167 14.41 -5.57 1.52
N TYR A 168 14.37 -4.42 0.85
CA TYR A 168 14.76 -3.16 1.46
C TYR A 168 13.78 -2.05 1.12
N VAL A 169 13.73 -1.01 1.97
CA VAL A 169 12.95 0.20 1.69
C VAL A 169 13.86 1.40 1.82
N GLN A 170 14.01 2.15 0.73
CA GLN A 170 14.68 3.45 0.78
C GLN A 170 13.76 4.49 1.40
N VAL A 171 14.12 4.92 2.60
CA VAL A 171 13.41 5.93 3.39
C VAL A 171 14.28 7.18 3.45
N CYS A 172 14.34 7.89 2.33
CA CYS A 172 15.04 9.16 2.20
C CYS A 172 14.25 10.11 1.29
N LYS A 173 14.56 11.40 1.36
CA LYS A 173 13.86 12.44 0.58
C LYS A 173 14.04 12.22 -0.92
N GLU A 174 15.19 11.72 -1.33
CA GLU A 174 15.61 11.52 -2.71
C GLU A 174 14.88 10.34 -3.37
N ALA A 175 14.38 9.38 -2.58
CA ALA A 175 13.59 8.24 -3.03
C ALA A 175 12.10 8.34 -2.64
N GLU A 176 11.67 9.45 -2.02
CA GLU A 176 10.28 9.60 -1.60
C GLU A 176 9.37 9.81 -2.82
N LEU A 177 8.55 8.81 -3.13
CA LEU A 177 7.58 8.92 -4.23
C LEU A 177 6.35 9.71 -3.78
N LEU A 178 5.74 10.41 -4.72
CA LEU A 178 4.43 11.02 -4.54
C LEU A 178 3.37 10.16 -5.23
N SER A 179 2.18 10.07 -4.66
CA SER A 179 1.06 9.36 -5.30
C SER A 179 -0.26 10.00 -4.94
N THR A 180 -1.18 10.04 -5.91
CA THR A 180 -2.52 10.58 -5.67
C THR A 180 -3.39 9.57 -4.91
N MET A 181 -4.37 10.08 -4.16
CA MET A 181 -5.36 9.25 -3.48
C MET A 181 -6.75 9.69 -3.91
N LYS A 182 -7.75 8.79 -3.81
CA LYS A 182 -9.12 9.16 -4.19
C LYS A 182 -9.63 10.27 -3.26
N PRO A 183 -9.99 11.46 -3.78
CA PRO A 183 -10.35 12.62 -2.96
C PRO A 183 -11.80 12.58 -2.44
N ASN A 184 -12.43 11.41 -2.47
CA ASN A 184 -13.85 11.22 -2.15
C ASN A 184 -14.10 9.86 -1.49
N TRP A 185 -15.37 9.58 -1.17
CA TRP A 185 -15.81 8.37 -0.47
C TRP A 185 -15.36 7.05 -1.13
N ARG A 186 -15.01 7.05 -2.43
CA ARG A 186 -14.43 5.87 -3.10
C ARG A 186 -13.10 5.42 -2.47
N PHE A 187 -12.43 6.29 -1.69
CA PHE A 187 -11.32 5.92 -0.82
C PHE A 187 -11.68 4.74 0.09
N LEU A 188 -12.90 4.68 0.62
CA LEU A 188 -13.35 3.57 1.47
C LEU A 188 -13.33 2.23 0.73
N LYS A 189 -13.75 2.21 -0.54
CA LYS A 189 -13.68 1.01 -1.39
C LYS A 189 -12.23 0.57 -1.63
N GLN A 190 -11.34 1.54 -1.87
CA GLN A 190 -9.91 1.28 -2.07
C GLN A 190 -9.28 0.66 -0.81
N VAL A 191 -9.57 1.24 0.35
CA VAL A 191 -9.08 0.72 1.63
C VAL A 191 -9.66 -0.66 1.94
N LEU A 192 -10.94 -0.89 1.69
CA LEU A 192 -11.57 -2.20 1.91
C LEU A 192 -10.87 -3.29 1.10
N ARG A 193 -10.57 -3.01 -0.18
CA ARG A 193 -9.81 -3.93 -1.05
C ARG A 193 -8.42 -4.22 -0.48
N TRP A 194 -7.67 -3.18 -0.08
CA TRP A 194 -6.35 -3.35 0.55
C TRP A 194 -6.42 -4.17 1.84
N THR A 195 -7.48 -3.98 2.62
CA THR A 195 -7.68 -4.67 3.89
C THR A 195 -7.94 -6.16 3.67
N ARG A 196 -8.77 -6.53 2.69
CA ARG A 196 -8.97 -7.94 2.31
C ARG A 196 -7.67 -8.59 1.82
N ASN A 197 -6.88 -7.89 1.00
CA ASN A 197 -5.57 -8.38 0.55
C ASN A 197 -4.59 -8.57 1.73
N THR A 198 -4.61 -7.65 2.69
CA THR A 198 -3.79 -7.74 3.90
C THR A 198 -4.18 -8.96 4.73
N TRP A 199 -5.47 -9.17 5.02
CA TRP A 199 -5.92 -10.37 5.74
C TRP A 199 -5.46 -11.66 5.06
N ARG A 200 -5.72 -11.80 3.76
CA ARG A 200 -5.33 -13.02 3.01
C ARG A 200 -3.83 -13.25 3.06
N SER A 201 -3.05 -12.21 2.75
CA SER A 201 -1.59 -12.33 2.67
C SER A 201 -0.95 -12.57 4.03
N ASP A 202 -1.40 -11.85 5.06
CA ASP A 202 -0.81 -11.94 6.39
C ASP A 202 -1.16 -13.28 7.05
N MET A 203 -2.41 -13.76 6.91
CA MET A 203 -2.78 -15.10 7.36
C MET A 203 -1.97 -16.20 6.66
N ARG A 204 -1.76 -16.08 5.35
CA ARG A 204 -0.93 -17.04 4.61
C ARG A 204 0.51 -17.01 5.10
N SER A 205 1.10 -15.83 5.27
CA SER A 205 2.48 -15.66 5.74
C SER A 205 2.67 -16.24 7.14
N LEU A 206 1.73 -15.96 8.05
CA LEU A 206 1.84 -16.34 9.46
C LEU A 206 1.51 -17.82 9.71
N PHE A 207 0.50 -18.38 9.03
CA PHE A 207 -0.06 -19.68 9.42
C PHE A 207 0.17 -20.80 8.39
N MET A 208 0.27 -20.46 7.11
CA MET A 208 0.43 -21.44 6.02
C MET A 208 1.91 -21.59 5.64
N GLU A 209 2.55 -20.49 5.24
CA GLU A 209 3.93 -20.47 4.72
C GLU A 209 4.96 -20.43 5.85
N ARG A 210 4.71 -19.65 6.91
CA ARG A 210 5.48 -19.58 8.15
C ARG A 210 6.95 -19.13 8.04
N HIS A 211 7.50 -18.94 6.85
CA HIS A 211 8.86 -18.44 6.64
C HIS A 211 9.15 -17.11 7.36
N VAL A 212 8.14 -16.25 7.51
CA VAL A 212 8.28 -14.96 8.19
C VAL A 212 8.70 -15.12 9.66
N TRP A 213 8.32 -16.21 10.33
CA TRP A 213 8.69 -16.43 11.74
C TRP A 213 10.17 -16.67 11.95
N THR A 214 10.84 -17.26 10.98
CA THR A 214 12.27 -17.56 11.04
C THR A 214 13.09 -16.44 10.41
N SER A 215 12.63 -15.88 9.29
CA SER A 215 13.38 -14.86 8.55
C SER A 215 13.22 -13.46 9.15
N HIS A 216 12.01 -13.10 9.62
CA HIS A 216 11.66 -11.75 10.08
C HIS A 216 10.72 -11.79 11.30
N PRO A 217 11.21 -12.20 12.49
CA PRO A 217 10.38 -12.39 13.67
C PRO A 217 9.66 -11.12 14.14
N TYR A 218 10.26 -9.94 13.97
CA TYR A 218 9.63 -8.67 14.33
C TYR A 218 8.48 -8.35 13.37
N VAL A 219 8.65 -8.58 12.07
CA VAL A 219 7.54 -8.47 11.11
C VAL A 219 6.41 -9.41 11.47
N ALA A 220 6.71 -10.68 11.78
CA ALA A 220 5.71 -11.66 12.19
C ALA A 220 4.91 -11.17 13.43
N TYR A 221 5.61 -10.65 14.43
CA TYR A 221 4.99 -10.02 15.60
C TYR A 221 4.07 -8.85 15.21
N THR A 222 4.53 -7.92 14.37
CA THR A 222 3.68 -6.77 13.95
C THR A 222 2.47 -7.20 13.12
N MET A 223 2.59 -8.27 12.33
CA MET A 223 1.45 -8.84 11.60
C MET A 223 0.43 -9.41 12.60
N VAL A 224 0.86 -10.16 13.61
CA VAL A 224 -0.04 -10.68 14.67
C VAL A 224 -0.71 -9.55 15.43
N ASP A 225 0.02 -8.51 15.83
CA ASP A 225 -0.58 -7.31 16.45
C ASP A 225 -1.68 -6.74 15.55
N LYS A 226 -1.40 -6.57 14.26
CA LYS A 226 -2.37 -6.01 13.29
C LYS A 226 -3.60 -6.88 13.06
N LEU A 227 -3.52 -8.21 13.26
CA LEU A 227 -4.67 -9.12 13.24
C LEU A 227 -5.58 -8.91 14.46
N ILE A 228 -4.99 -8.67 15.64
CA ILE A 228 -5.71 -8.57 16.92
C ILE A 228 -6.23 -7.16 17.21
N ASN A 229 -5.46 -6.13 16.81
CA ASN A 229 -5.72 -4.71 17.03
C ASN A 229 -7.16 -4.24 16.71
N PRO A 230 -7.84 -4.69 15.63
CA PRO A 230 -9.21 -4.25 15.34
C PRO A 230 -10.18 -4.63 16.46
N PHE A 231 -10.00 -5.79 17.08
CA PHE A 231 -10.84 -6.26 18.18
C PHE A 231 -10.54 -5.49 19.46
N THR A 232 -9.26 -5.31 19.81
CA THR A 232 -8.88 -4.59 21.04
C THR A 232 -9.27 -3.11 20.98
N LEU A 233 -9.23 -2.49 19.80
CA LEU A 233 -9.71 -1.13 19.59
C LEU A 233 -11.22 -0.99 19.86
N LEU A 234 -12.02 -1.99 19.49
CA LEU A 234 -13.47 -2.00 19.74
C LEU A 234 -13.82 -2.32 21.20
N VAL A 235 -12.96 -3.05 21.91
CA VAL A 235 -13.13 -3.34 23.35
C VAL A 235 -13.00 -2.05 24.20
N GLY A 236 -12.18 -1.09 23.78
CA GLY A 236 -11.95 0.16 24.52
C GLY A 236 -13.24 0.92 24.88
N PRO A 237 -14.09 1.31 23.90
CA PRO A 237 -15.38 1.92 24.18
C PRO A 237 -16.31 1.09 25.08
N CYS A 238 -16.30 -0.24 24.97
CA CYS A 238 -17.10 -1.12 25.84
C CYS A 238 -16.64 -1.03 27.30
N LEU A 239 -15.33 -1.08 27.54
CA LEU A 239 -14.76 -0.93 28.89
C LEU A 239 -15.04 0.45 29.47
N VAL A 240 -14.90 1.51 28.67
CA VAL A 240 -15.23 2.88 29.10
C VAL A 240 -16.72 3.00 29.44
N SER A 241 -17.60 2.42 28.63
CA SER A 241 -19.05 2.42 28.88
C SER A 241 -19.40 1.66 30.16
N TYR A 242 -18.72 0.54 30.42
CA TYR A 242 -18.86 -0.21 31.67
C TYR A 242 -18.42 0.62 32.89
N ILE A 243 -17.27 1.31 32.81
CA ILE A 243 -16.79 2.18 33.90
C ILE A 243 -17.74 3.36 34.12
N ILE A 244 -18.27 3.96 33.04
CA ILE A 244 -19.30 5.01 33.12
C ILE A 244 -20.53 4.50 33.85
N TYR A 245 -21.04 3.31 33.51
CA TYR A 245 -22.15 2.68 34.22
C TYR A 245 -21.82 2.44 35.70
N LYS A 246 -20.63 1.91 36.01
CA LYS A 246 -20.20 1.72 37.41
C LYS A 246 -20.08 3.05 38.16
N SER A 247 -19.79 4.15 37.48
CA SER A 247 -19.69 5.50 38.05
C SER A 247 -21.05 6.09 38.43
N THR A 248 -22.18 5.49 38.03
CA THR A 248 -23.52 5.91 38.46
C THR A 248 -23.99 5.17 39.73
N ILE A 249 -23.25 4.13 40.15
CA ILE A 249 -23.54 3.34 41.33
C ILE A 249 -22.75 3.91 42.53
N PRO A 250 -23.34 4.00 43.74
CA PRO A 250 -22.60 4.39 44.93
C PRO A 250 -21.41 3.46 45.21
N ILE A 251 -20.29 4.02 45.68
CA ILE A 251 -19.05 3.27 45.97
C ILE A 251 -19.31 2.11 46.94
N GLU A 252 -20.16 2.32 47.93
CA GLU A 252 -20.56 1.32 48.93
C GLU A 252 -21.22 0.08 48.31
N LYS A 253 -21.85 0.22 47.14
CA LYS A 253 -22.47 -0.88 46.36
C LYS A 253 -21.52 -1.41 45.27
N GLY A 254 -20.22 -1.15 45.42
CA GLY A 254 -19.17 -1.52 44.47
C GLY A 254 -19.10 -0.61 43.24
N GLY A 255 -19.63 0.62 43.30
CA GLY A 255 -19.52 1.61 42.24
C GLY A 255 -18.11 2.18 42.05
N TYR A 256 -17.91 2.95 40.97
CA TYR A 256 -16.63 3.59 40.69
C TYR A 256 -16.59 4.99 41.32
N HIS A 257 -15.44 5.37 41.87
CA HIS A 257 -15.29 6.57 42.71
C HIS A 257 -15.27 7.89 41.92
N LEU A 258 -14.92 7.85 40.63
CA LEU A 258 -14.92 9.04 39.79
C LEU A 258 -16.29 9.25 39.15
N PRO A 259 -16.72 10.50 38.94
CA PRO A 259 -17.94 10.77 38.19
C PRO A 259 -17.74 10.40 36.71
N TRP A 260 -18.83 10.00 36.06
CA TRP A 260 -18.80 9.51 34.67
C TRP A 260 -18.16 10.50 33.67
N TRP A 261 -18.34 11.80 33.87
CA TRP A 261 -17.80 12.84 32.98
C TRP A 261 -16.27 12.89 33.03
N ASN A 262 -15.65 12.64 34.20
CA ASN A 262 -14.19 12.55 34.33
C ASN A 262 -13.63 11.40 33.48
N VAL A 263 -14.33 10.25 33.48
CA VAL A 263 -13.93 9.07 32.69
C VAL A 263 -14.00 9.39 31.20
N VAL A 264 -15.08 10.03 30.74
CA VAL A 264 -15.26 10.42 29.33
C VAL A 264 -14.17 11.40 28.89
N ILE A 265 -13.93 12.46 29.66
CA ILE A 265 -12.90 13.47 29.33
C ILE A 265 -11.51 12.83 29.30
N SER A 266 -11.17 12.02 30.32
CA SER A 266 -9.88 11.34 30.39
C SER A 266 -9.65 10.44 29.18
N TYR A 267 -10.67 9.69 28.78
CA TYR A 267 -10.61 8.83 27.59
C TYR A 267 -10.45 9.64 26.29
N PHE A 268 -11.20 10.73 26.15
CA PHE A 268 -11.10 11.60 24.99
C PHE A 268 -9.73 12.28 24.87
N VAL A 269 -9.21 12.82 25.98
CA VAL A 269 -7.87 13.42 26.05
C VAL A 269 -6.80 12.37 25.74
N TRP A 270 -6.90 11.17 26.30
CA TRP A 270 -5.98 10.08 26.02
C TRP A 270 -5.98 9.69 24.54
N LEU A 271 -7.16 9.56 23.92
CA LEU A 271 -7.28 9.26 22.49
C LEU A 271 -6.67 10.38 21.64
N LEU A 272 -6.99 11.65 21.93
CA LEU A 272 -6.42 12.77 21.21
C LEU A 272 -4.89 12.79 21.34
N ALA A 273 -4.35 12.69 22.56
CA ALA A 273 -2.92 12.75 22.81
C ALA A 273 -2.18 11.60 22.10
N THR A 274 -2.62 10.36 22.29
CA THR A 274 -1.93 9.18 21.72
C THR A 274 -2.06 9.10 20.20
N ARG A 275 -3.19 9.48 19.63
CA ARG A 275 -3.40 9.46 18.17
C ARG A 275 -2.66 10.61 17.48
N THR A 276 -2.62 11.78 18.11
CA THR A 276 -1.80 12.90 17.65
C THR A 276 -0.31 12.55 17.70
N ALA A 277 0.16 11.93 18.79
CA ALA A 277 1.55 11.51 18.94
C ALA A 277 2.02 10.61 17.79
N LYS A 278 1.18 9.64 17.37
CA LYS A 278 1.48 8.77 16.22
C LYS A 278 1.57 9.51 14.88
N LEU A 279 0.95 10.68 14.77
CA LEU A 279 0.92 11.49 13.56
C LEU A 279 1.97 12.62 13.58
N LEU A 280 2.78 12.75 14.63
CA LEU A 280 3.79 13.82 14.74
C LEU A 280 4.69 13.93 13.50
N PRO A 281 5.22 12.84 12.90
CA PRO A 281 6.03 12.97 11.70
C PRO A 281 5.29 13.59 10.52
N HIS A 282 3.99 13.34 10.39
CA HIS A 282 3.15 14.00 9.37
C HIS A 282 2.94 15.48 9.69
N LEU A 283 2.56 15.77 10.95
CA LEU A 283 2.26 17.12 11.41
C LEU A 283 3.50 18.03 11.42
N TRP A 284 4.70 17.46 11.48
CA TRP A 284 5.95 18.19 11.30
C TRP A 284 6.05 18.86 9.92
N TYR A 285 5.57 18.18 8.87
CA TYR A 285 5.57 18.71 7.51
C TYR A 285 4.29 19.48 7.17
N ARG A 286 3.15 19.09 7.76
CA ARG A 286 1.84 19.70 7.51
C ARG A 286 1.07 19.95 8.82
N PRO A 287 1.47 20.95 9.63
CA PRO A 287 0.85 21.21 10.93
C PRO A 287 -0.64 21.57 10.83
N GLN A 288 -1.07 22.17 9.71
CA GLN A 288 -2.47 22.52 9.47
C GLN A 288 -3.41 21.31 9.45
N ASP A 289 -2.90 20.11 9.16
CA ASP A 289 -3.72 18.90 9.09
C ASP A 289 -4.19 18.43 10.49
N ILE A 290 -3.71 19.07 11.58
CA ILE A 290 -4.12 18.80 12.97
C ILE A 290 -5.64 18.87 13.16
N ILE A 291 -6.33 19.71 12.38
CA ILE A 291 -7.79 19.86 12.43
C ILE A 291 -8.54 18.56 12.05
N HIS A 292 -7.88 17.66 11.32
CA HIS A 292 -8.47 16.40 10.85
C HIS A 292 -8.24 15.22 11.81
N ILE A 293 -7.59 15.45 12.96
CA ILE A 293 -7.36 14.39 13.96
C ILE A 293 -8.67 13.81 14.50
N PRO A 294 -9.72 14.60 14.83
CA PRO A 294 -11.01 14.03 15.22
C PRO A 294 -11.60 13.10 14.15
N ALA A 295 -11.52 13.50 12.87
CA ALA A 295 -11.94 12.67 11.75
C ALA A 295 -11.11 11.38 11.65
N PHE A 296 -9.81 11.45 11.92
CA PHE A 296 -8.93 10.27 11.95
C PHE A 296 -9.28 9.29 13.07
N ILE A 297 -9.66 9.79 14.26
CA ILE A 297 -10.10 8.95 15.38
C ILE A 297 -11.39 8.23 15.02
N LEU A 298 -12.40 8.94 14.52
CA LEU A 298 -13.66 8.37 14.07
C LEU A 298 -13.43 7.34 12.95
N PHE A 299 -12.59 7.71 11.98
CA PHE A 299 -12.18 6.80 10.91
C PHE A 299 -11.48 5.56 11.46
N GLY A 300 -10.70 5.66 12.53
CA GLY A 300 -10.06 4.52 13.19
C GLY A 300 -11.07 3.48 13.70
N TYR A 301 -12.15 3.91 14.35
CA TYR A 301 -13.23 3.00 14.79
C TYR A 301 -14.01 2.42 13.62
N TYR A 302 -14.37 3.25 12.64
CA TYR A 302 -14.97 2.76 11.39
C TYR A 302 -14.08 1.72 10.71
N PHE A 303 -12.77 1.97 10.66
CA PHE A 303 -11.80 1.10 10.05
C PHE A 303 -11.66 -0.23 10.80
N ALA A 304 -11.78 -0.23 12.12
CA ALA A 304 -11.83 -1.45 12.92
C ALA A 304 -13.04 -2.34 12.55
N ILE A 305 -14.23 -1.75 12.45
CA ILE A 305 -15.45 -2.45 12.01
C ILE A 305 -15.27 -2.97 10.58
N MET A 306 -14.75 -2.13 9.69
CA MET A 306 -14.50 -2.51 8.30
C MET A 306 -13.47 -3.64 8.18
N LYS A 307 -12.47 -3.70 9.06
CA LYS A 307 -11.51 -4.83 9.11
C LYS A 307 -12.21 -6.14 9.47
N VAL A 308 -13.15 -6.12 10.42
CA VAL A 308 -13.97 -7.30 10.76
C VAL A 308 -14.86 -7.70 9.57
N TYR A 309 -15.52 -6.73 8.94
CA TYR A 309 -16.30 -6.99 7.72
C TYR A 309 -15.44 -7.57 6.57
N ALA A 310 -14.22 -7.05 6.38
CA ALA A 310 -13.27 -7.55 5.39
C ALA A 310 -12.89 -9.01 5.66
N LEU A 311 -12.67 -9.38 6.93
CA LEU A 311 -12.36 -10.74 7.35
C LEU A 311 -13.49 -11.73 7.03
N LEU A 312 -14.75 -11.29 7.13
CA LEU A 312 -15.91 -12.12 6.76
C LEU A 312 -16.17 -12.17 5.24
N THR A 313 -15.49 -11.32 4.45
CA THR A 313 -15.70 -11.19 3.00
C THR A 313 -14.43 -11.46 2.20
N LEU A 314 -13.55 -12.35 2.67
CA LEU A 314 -12.29 -12.69 1.98
C LEU A 314 -12.49 -13.47 0.67
N HIS A 315 -13.69 -14.00 0.43
CA HIS A 315 -14.07 -14.61 -0.85
C HIS A 315 -14.19 -13.57 -1.99
N GLU A 316 -14.37 -12.29 -1.65
CA GLU A 316 -14.40 -11.21 -2.62
C GLU A 316 -12.99 -10.89 -3.14
N THR A 317 -12.71 -11.30 -4.37
CA THR A 317 -11.41 -11.12 -5.04
C THR A 317 -11.44 -10.11 -6.19
N GLY A 318 -12.62 -9.59 -6.53
CA GLY A 318 -12.81 -8.61 -7.59
C GLY A 318 -12.12 -7.26 -7.31
N TRP A 319 -11.75 -6.57 -8.39
CA TRP A 319 -11.35 -5.18 -8.35
C TRP A 319 -12.61 -4.32 -8.12
N GLY A 320 -13.03 -4.15 -6.87
CA GLY A 320 -14.32 -3.50 -6.49
C GLY A 320 -14.56 -2.05 -6.97
N THR A 321 -13.65 -1.47 -7.77
CA THR A 321 -13.80 -0.20 -8.47
C THR A 321 -14.02 -0.35 -9.98
N ARG A 322 -13.91 -1.55 -10.56
CA ARG A 322 -14.08 -1.82 -12.00
C ARG A 322 -14.81 -3.15 -12.21
N ALA A 323 -15.99 -3.12 -12.82
CA ALA A 323 -16.73 -4.34 -13.16
C ALA A 323 -16.02 -5.10 -14.30
N GLY A 324 -16.07 -6.45 -14.30
CA GLY A 324 -15.57 -7.29 -15.39
C GLY A 324 -14.06 -7.59 -15.42
N ILE A 325 -13.30 -7.17 -14.41
CA ILE A 325 -11.84 -7.43 -14.31
C ILE A 325 -11.57 -8.74 -13.56
N GLY A 326 -10.89 -9.68 -14.21
CA GLY A 326 -10.24 -10.83 -13.57
C GLY A 326 -10.93 -12.19 -13.64
N ASP A 327 -12.07 -12.32 -14.30
CA ASP A 327 -12.67 -13.61 -14.64
C ASP A 327 -12.91 -13.68 -16.16
N PRO A 328 -12.29 -14.62 -16.90
CA PRO A 328 -12.51 -14.78 -18.34
C PRO A 328 -13.99 -15.00 -18.70
N THR A 329 -14.75 -15.67 -17.85
CA THR A 329 -16.18 -15.95 -18.06
C THR A 329 -17.01 -14.69 -17.82
N ALA A 330 -16.74 -13.93 -16.75
CA ALA A 330 -17.38 -12.63 -16.51
C ALA A 330 -16.95 -11.56 -17.52
N ALA A 331 -15.71 -11.61 -18.03
CA ALA A 331 -15.22 -10.70 -19.06
C ALA A 331 -15.89 -10.96 -20.42
N THR A 332 -16.03 -12.23 -20.81
CA THR A 332 -16.80 -12.63 -22.00
C THR A 332 -18.28 -12.24 -21.84
N ALA A 333 -18.88 -12.50 -20.66
CA ALA A 333 -20.26 -12.09 -20.38
C ALA A 333 -20.46 -10.55 -20.31
N ALA A 334 -19.42 -9.79 -19.95
CA ALA A 334 -19.44 -8.31 -19.97
C ALA A 334 -19.30 -7.76 -21.39
N LEU A 335 -18.51 -8.43 -22.24
CA LEU A 335 -18.40 -8.13 -23.68
C LEU A 335 -19.73 -8.43 -24.40
N ASP A 336 -20.39 -9.54 -24.06
CA ASP A 336 -21.69 -9.92 -24.65
C ASP A 336 -22.86 -9.03 -24.21
N LYS A 337 -22.75 -8.38 -23.04
CA LYS A 337 -23.81 -7.50 -22.51
C LYS A 337 -23.82 -6.09 -23.05
N GLY A 338 -22.84 -5.67 -23.87
CA GLY A 338 -22.87 -4.40 -24.60
C GLY A 338 -23.15 -3.14 -23.77
N GLY A 339 -22.94 -3.18 -22.45
CA GLY A 339 -23.23 -2.05 -21.57
C GLY A 339 -22.08 -1.04 -21.63
N PRO A 340 -22.37 0.28 -21.69
CA PRO A 340 -21.31 1.27 -21.62
C PRO A 340 -20.52 1.05 -20.31
N SER A 341 -19.20 0.96 -20.42
CA SER A 341 -18.34 1.15 -19.26
C SER A 341 -18.63 2.56 -18.73
N ASP A 342 -19.39 2.68 -17.64
CA ASP A 342 -19.72 3.94 -16.95
C ASP A 342 -18.50 4.64 -16.30
N GLU A 343 -17.29 4.32 -16.75
CA GLU A 343 -16.16 5.24 -16.70
C GLU A 343 -15.93 5.75 -18.12
N LYS A 344 -16.75 6.72 -18.54
CA LYS A 344 -16.13 7.86 -19.21
C LYS A 344 -14.99 8.28 -18.30
N LEU A 345 -13.77 8.22 -18.81
CA LEU A 345 -12.70 9.09 -18.35
C LEU A 345 -13.32 10.49 -18.34
N GLU A 346 -13.83 10.94 -17.21
CA GLU A 346 -14.05 12.35 -17.02
C GLU A 346 -12.68 12.97 -17.31
N PRO A 347 -12.60 13.92 -18.25
CA PRO A 347 -11.32 14.58 -18.53
C PRO A 347 -10.79 15.04 -17.19
N ALA A 348 -9.55 14.65 -16.88
CA ALA A 348 -8.89 15.03 -15.63
C ALA A 348 -9.19 16.51 -15.38
N GLN A 349 -10.07 16.80 -14.43
CA GLN A 349 -10.34 18.17 -14.02
C GLN A 349 -9.05 18.57 -13.32
N THR A 350 -8.19 19.23 -14.10
CA THR A 350 -6.76 19.45 -13.88
C THR A 350 -5.91 18.17 -13.95
N ALA A 351 -5.14 18.03 -15.03
CA ALA A 351 -3.97 17.16 -15.03
C ALA A 351 -3.07 17.57 -13.84
N PRO A 352 -2.47 16.61 -13.10
CA PRO A 352 -1.51 16.97 -12.07
C PRO A 352 -0.43 17.87 -12.68
N ARG A 353 -0.19 19.02 -12.04
CA ARG A 353 0.91 19.92 -12.44
C ARG A 353 2.22 19.20 -12.17
N TYR A 354 2.79 18.58 -13.18
CA TYR A 354 4.17 18.10 -13.13
C TYR A 354 5.08 19.33 -12.99
N PRO A 355 6.08 19.31 -12.08
CA PRO A 355 7.11 20.34 -12.09
C PRO A 355 7.79 20.33 -13.46
N VAL A 356 7.82 21.50 -14.10
CA VAL A 356 8.47 21.70 -15.40
C VAL A 356 9.95 21.39 -15.24
N ASN A 357 10.42 20.39 -15.98
CA ASN A 357 11.80 19.94 -16.00
C ASN A 357 12.66 21.07 -16.62
N THR A 358 13.34 21.85 -15.79
CA THR A 358 14.46 22.67 -16.26
C THR A 358 15.62 21.71 -16.49
N GLY A 359 16.12 21.68 -17.73
CA GLY A 359 16.95 20.61 -18.28
C GLY A 359 18.00 20.06 -17.30
N TYR A 360 17.82 18.80 -16.90
CA TYR A 360 18.82 18.06 -16.15
C TYR A 360 19.94 17.63 -17.12
N GLN A 361 21.07 18.32 -17.08
CA GLN A 361 22.32 17.77 -17.61
C GLN A 361 22.82 16.73 -16.61
N GLN A 362 22.93 15.48 -17.05
CA GLN A 362 23.67 14.44 -16.33
C GLN A 362 25.08 14.96 -16.05
N PRO A 363 25.51 15.14 -14.79
CA PRO A 363 26.91 15.40 -14.52
C PRO A 363 27.72 14.17 -14.93
N ALA A 364 28.87 14.41 -15.56
CA ALA A 364 29.78 13.35 -15.97
C ALA A 364 30.19 12.52 -14.73
N LEU A 365 30.07 11.20 -14.83
CA LEU A 365 30.62 10.27 -13.85
C LEU A 365 32.15 10.39 -13.88
N GLU A 366 32.73 11.10 -12.93
CA GLU A 366 34.15 10.94 -12.62
C GLU A 366 34.35 9.54 -12.04
N MET A 367 34.96 8.65 -12.82
CA MET A 367 35.50 7.41 -12.28
C MET A 367 36.60 7.78 -11.27
N GLN A 368 36.31 7.62 -9.98
CA GLN A 368 37.37 7.56 -8.97
C GLN A 368 38.13 6.25 -9.15
N GLU A 369 39.19 6.29 -9.96
CA GLU A 369 40.27 5.33 -9.86
C GLU A 369 40.96 5.49 -8.50
N GLY A 370 41.05 4.39 -7.76
CA GLY A 370 42.00 4.22 -6.67
C GLY A 370 41.39 4.28 -5.29
N TYR A 371 41.28 3.12 -4.65
CA TYR A 371 42.02 2.82 -3.42
C TYR A 371 42.19 1.30 -3.33
N ALA A 372 43.26 0.82 -3.97
CA ALA A 372 43.90 -0.41 -3.53
C ALA A 372 44.75 -0.06 -2.29
N ARG A 373 44.42 -0.67 -1.16
CA ARG A 373 45.36 -1.11 -0.12
C ARG A 373 44.72 -2.20 0.73
#